data_AF-A0A2V4RLQ3-F1
#
_entry.id   AF-A0A2V4RLQ3-F1
#
_cell.length_a   1.000
_cell.length_b   1.000
_cell.length_c   1.000
_cell.angle_alpha   90.00
_cell.angle_beta   90.00
_cell.angle_gamma   90.00
#
_symmetry.space_group_name_H-M   'P 1'
#
loop_
_entity.id
_entity.type
_entity.pdbx_description
1 polymer ?
#
loop_
_entity_poly.entity_id
_entity_poly.type
_entity_poly.pdbx_seq_one_letter_code
_entity_poly.pdbx_strand_id
1 'polypeptide(L)'
;MALSQIQIIRSLGDALTWLEKEIQWGVNPAELRHLTGRIGELYVAMKTRGQMAPEVNQKGYDVVSAEGEQISVKTVTSTQHIRFNKNTFDVVHRVVVLRLNFDDDDISIEEVADMSASDFLPLCREAEGVYIYSPRQQKAVVPIGDQKAVREVSYGPYRVIEYESGTIQVEKEGVPARITKPALRELATSLGVSLLNNTGNKRNTRQLGSEVISAIEALEKPHD
;
A
#
# COMPACT_ATOMS: atom_id res chain seq x y z
N MET A 1 -23.35 -19.21 13.64
CA MET A 1 -23.91 -17.98 14.24
C MET A 1 -23.22 -16.80 13.59
N ALA A 2 -24.00 -15.84 13.12
CA ALA A 2 -23.48 -14.59 12.58
C ALA A 2 -22.75 -13.77 13.66
N LEU A 3 -21.60 -13.18 13.33
CA LEU A 3 -20.90 -12.26 14.22
C LEU A 3 -21.65 -10.92 14.30
N SER A 4 -21.76 -10.35 15.50
CA SER A 4 -22.21 -8.97 15.66
C SER A 4 -21.16 -7.98 15.16
N GLN A 5 -21.57 -6.76 14.86
CA GLN A 5 -20.64 -5.69 14.45
C GLN A 5 -19.53 -5.44 15.47
N ILE A 6 -19.85 -5.50 16.77
CA ILE A 6 -18.84 -5.37 17.83
C ILE A 6 -17.83 -6.51 17.77
N GLN A 7 -18.27 -7.74 17.48
CA GLN A 7 -17.37 -8.89 17.34
C GLN A 7 -16.49 -8.75 16.10
N ILE A 8 -17.02 -8.28 14.97
CA ILE A 8 -16.24 -8.04 13.75
C ILE A 8 -15.15 -7.00 14.00
N ILE A 9 -15.48 -5.87 14.63
CA ILE A 9 -14.51 -4.81 14.97
C ILE A 9 -13.41 -5.35 15.88
N ARG A 10 -13.77 -6.10 16.93
CA ARG A 10 -12.78 -6.72 17.84
C ARG A 10 -11.89 -7.71 17.10
N SER A 11 -12.48 -8.61 16.32
CA SER A 11 -11.73 -9.59 15.52
C SER A 11 -10.80 -8.94 14.51
N LEU A 12 -11.21 -7.83 13.89
CA LEU A 12 -10.34 -7.05 13.00
C LEU A 12 -9.15 -6.46 13.78
N GLY A 13 -9.40 -5.85 14.94
CA GLY A 13 -8.35 -5.32 15.81
C GLY A 13 -7.36 -6.40 16.24
N ASP A 14 -7.85 -7.54 16.71
CA ASP A 14 -7.02 -8.68 17.11
C ASP A 14 -6.17 -9.20 15.95
N ALA A 15 -6.75 -9.30 14.75
CA ALA A 15 -6.04 -9.74 13.55
C ALA A 15 -4.96 -8.75 13.11
N LEU A 16 -5.21 -7.44 13.20
CA LEU A 16 -4.23 -6.38 12.92
C LEU A 16 -3.07 -6.43 13.92
N THR A 17 -3.36 -6.56 15.22
CA THR A 17 -2.31 -6.72 16.23
C THR A 17 -1.47 -7.98 16.02
N TRP A 18 -2.07 -9.08 15.56
CA TRP A 18 -1.30 -10.28 15.21
C TRP A 18 -0.43 -10.07 13.98
N LEU A 19 -0.95 -9.40 12.95
CA LEU A 19 -0.19 -9.04 11.75
C LEU A 19 1.02 -8.18 12.11
N GLU A 20 0.85 -7.15 12.95
CA GLU A 20 1.95 -6.30 13.41
C GLU A 20 3.06 -7.11 14.09
N LYS A 21 2.71 -8.07 14.95
CA LYS A 21 3.69 -8.95 15.61
C LYS A 21 4.47 -9.82 14.62
N GLU A 22 3.79 -10.45 13.68
CA GLU A 22 4.42 -11.28 12.64
C GLU A 22 5.43 -10.46 11.81
N ILE A 23 5.05 -9.23 11.45
CA ILE A 23 5.95 -8.32 10.73
C ILE A 23 7.13 -7.89 11.60
N GLN A 24 6.91 -7.56 12.88
CA GLN A 24 7.98 -7.23 13.83
C GLN A 24 8.98 -8.39 14.03
N TRP A 25 8.53 -9.63 13.92
CA TRP A 25 9.39 -10.82 13.94
C TRP A 25 10.11 -11.08 12.62
N GLY A 26 9.88 -10.25 11.60
CA GLY A 26 10.55 -10.32 10.30
C GLY A 26 9.91 -11.32 9.33
N VAL A 27 8.67 -11.77 9.59
CA VAL A 27 7.95 -12.65 8.67
C VAL A 27 7.60 -11.90 7.39
N ASN A 28 7.82 -12.53 6.24
CA ASN A 28 7.52 -11.91 4.96
C ASN A 28 5.99 -11.77 4.78
N PRO A 29 5.46 -10.57 4.48
CA PRO A 29 4.01 -10.38 4.25
C PRO A 29 3.41 -11.32 3.19
N ALA A 30 4.20 -11.78 2.23
CA ALA A 30 3.76 -12.73 1.20
C ALA A 30 3.41 -14.13 1.73
N GLU A 31 3.87 -14.47 2.94
CA GLU A 31 3.60 -15.74 3.65
C GLU A 31 2.33 -15.64 4.51
N LEU A 32 1.90 -14.42 4.87
CA LEU A 32 0.75 -14.15 5.73
C LEU A 32 -0.57 -14.07 4.95
N ARG A 33 -0.71 -14.80 3.84
CA ARG A 33 -1.87 -14.69 2.92
C ARG A 33 -3.20 -14.99 3.60
N HIS A 34 -3.22 -15.97 4.49
CA HIS A 34 -4.43 -16.34 5.23
C HIS A 34 -4.84 -15.24 6.21
N LEU A 35 -3.87 -14.67 6.95
CA LEU A 35 -4.11 -13.59 7.90
C LEU A 35 -4.55 -12.31 7.18
N THR A 36 -3.82 -11.90 6.14
CA THR A 36 -4.15 -10.72 5.33
C THR A 36 -5.49 -10.88 4.60
N GLY A 37 -5.80 -12.08 4.09
CA GLY A 37 -7.12 -12.42 3.56
C GLY A 37 -8.23 -12.19 4.59
N ARG A 38 -8.06 -12.75 5.80
CA ARG A 38 -9.03 -12.61 6.89
C ARG A 38 -9.23 -11.16 7.33
N ILE A 39 -8.14 -10.38 7.42
CA ILE A 39 -8.19 -8.95 7.73
C ILE A 39 -9.03 -8.22 6.68
N GLY A 40 -8.84 -8.52 5.41
CA GLY A 40 -9.64 -7.91 4.35
C GLY A 40 -11.12 -8.25 4.44
N GLU A 41 -11.46 -9.50 4.68
CA GLU A 41 -12.86 -9.92 4.86
C GLU A 41 -13.50 -9.20 6.06
N LEU A 42 -12.81 -9.15 7.20
CA LEU A 42 -13.28 -8.45 8.40
C LEU A 42 -13.43 -6.95 8.18
N TYR A 43 -12.49 -6.32 7.47
CA TYR A 43 -12.55 -4.92 7.09
C TYR A 43 -13.79 -4.61 6.25
N VAL A 44 -14.04 -5.42 5.21
CA VAL A 44 -15.20 -5.24 4.32
C VAL A 44 -16.50 -5.50 5.06
N ALA A 45 -16.56 -6.53 5.90
CA ALA A 45 -17.73 -6.81 6.73
C ALA A 45 -18.05 -5.66 7.70
N MET A 46 -17.03 -5.04 8.30
CA MET A 46 -17.19 -3.86 9.15
C MET A 46 -17.67 -2.64 8.33
N LYS A 47 -17.00 -2.34 7.23
CA LYS A 47 -17.33 -1.19 6.36
C LYS A 47 -18.76 -1.24 5.84
N THR A 48 -19.20 -2.41 5.41
CA THR A 48 -20.53 -2.62 4.79
C THR A 48 -21.61 -2.95 5.81
N ARG A 49 -21.28 -2.86 7.11
CA ARG A 49 -22.14 -3.29 8.23
C ARG A 49 -22.68 -4.72 8.06
N GLY A 50 -21.97 -5.50 7.26
CA GLY A 50 -22.30 -6.84 6.84
C GLY A 50 -21.77 -7.89 7.80
N GLN A 51 -21.70 -9.11 7.29
CA GLN A 51 -21.20 -10.27 8.00
C GLN A 51 -20.33 -11.10 7.05
N MET A 52 -19.40 -11.84 7.64
CA MET A 52 -18.68 -12.91 6.93
C MET A 52 -19.69 -13.88 6.33
N ALA A 53 -19.32 -14.52 5.21
CA ALA A 53 -20.18 -15.51 4.56
C ALA A 53 -20.70 -16.55 5.58
N PRO A 54 -21.99 -16.91 5.52
CA PRO A 54 -22.66 -17.71 6.54
C PRO A 54 -22.14 -19.15 6.62
N GLU A 55 -21.58 -19.67 5.53
CA GLU A 55 -21.00 -21.00 5.44
C GLU A 55 -19.48 -20.95 5.26
N VAL A 56 -18.79 -21.90 5.90
CA VAL A 56 -17.36 -22.10 5.71
C VAL A 56 -17.12 -22.66 4.30
N ASN A 57 -16.25 -22.01 3.52
CA ASN A 57 -16.01 -22.30 2.09
C ASN A 57 -17.17 -21.93 1.15
N GLN A 58 -17.91 -20.87 1.48
CA GLN A 58 -18.90 -20.30 0.58
C GLN A 58 -18.30 -20.06 -0.82
N LYS A 59 -19.03 -20.49 -1.85
CA LYS A 59 -18.55 -20.40 -3.22
C LYS A 59 -18.78 -18.99 -3.78
N GLY A 60 -17.71 -18.29 -4.10
CA GLY A 60 -17.71 -17.08 -4.93
C GLY A 60 -17.66 -15.74 -4.18
N TYR A 61 -18.16 -15.67 -2.95
CA TYR A 61 -18.18 -14.44 -2.15
C TYR A 61 -17.78 -14.72 -0.70
N ASP A 62 -17.27 -13.68 -0.04
CA ASP A 62 -16.63 -13.78 1.27
C ASP A 62 -17.41 -13.01 2.35
N VAL A 63 -18.17 -11.97 1.94
CA VAL A 63 -18.95 -11.08 2.83
C VAL A 63 -20.35 -10.90 2.27
N VAL A 64 -21.34 -10.74 3.14
CA VAL A 64 -22.70 -10.30 2.81
C VAL A 64 -22.95 -8.95 3.48
N SER A 65 -23.26 -7.90 2.72
CA SER A 65 -23.54 -6.57 3.29
C SER A 65 -24.83 -6.52 4.11
N ALA A 66 -25.07 -5.43 4.84
CA ALA A 66 -26.35 -5.21 5.52
C ALA A 66 -27.55 -5.17 4.54
N GLU A 67 -27.31 -4.76 3.31
CA GLU A 67 -28.27 -4.69 2.20
C GLU A 67 -28.41 -6.04 1.47
N GLY A 68 -27.64 -7.06 1.85
CA GLY A 68 -27.68 -8.39 1.26
C GLY A 68 -26.81 -8.58 0.01
N GLU A 69 -25.86 -7.67 -0.26
CA GLU A 69 -24.93 -7.82 -1.38
C GLU A 69 -23.94 -8.96 -1.12
N GLN A 70 -23.82 -9.94 -2.02
CA GLN A 70 -22.69 -10.88 -2.03
C GLN A 70 -21.42 -10.18 -2.51
N ILE A 71 -20.45 -10.02 -1.62
CA ILE A 71 -19.19 -9.30 -1.88
C ILE A 71 -18.03 -10.30 -1.96
N SER A 72 -17.32 -10.30 -3.09
CA SER A 72 -16.04 -11.00 -3.21
C SER A 72 -14.91 -10.06 -2.77
N VAL A 73 -14.09 -10.53 -1.83
CA VAL A 73 -12.98 -9.79 -1.25
C VAL A 73 -11.66 -10.41 -1.71
N LYS A 74 -10.76 -9.58 -2.25
CA LYS A 74 -9.38 -9.98 -2.54
C LYS A 74 -8.40 -9.04 -1.88
N THR A 75 -7.63 -9.59 -0.96
CA THR A 75 -6.52 -8.88 -0.34
C THR A 75 -5.22 -9.20 -1.05
N VAL A 76 -4.44 -8.17 -1.39
CA VAL A 76 -3.09 -8.31 -1.96
C VAL A 76 -2.06 -7.50 -1.18
N THR A 77 -0.81 -7.94 -1.21
CA THR A 77 0.31 -7.21 -0.58
C THR A 77 1.20 -6.57 -1.65
N SER A 78 1.54 -7.30 -2.71
CA SER A 78 2.43 -6.82 -3.79
C SER A 78 1.97 -7.16 -5.21
N THR A 79 0.92 -7.98 -5.35
CA THR A 79 0.50 -8.54 -6.63
C THR A 79 -0.13 -7.50 -7.56
N GLN A 80 0.37 -7.40 -8.80
CA GLN A 80 -0.18 -6.54 -9.86
C GLN A 80 -1.32 -7.19 -10.67
N HIS A 81 -1.52 -8.50 -10.54
CA HIS A 81 -2.51 -9.27 -11.28
C HIS A 81 -3.39 -10.07 -10.32
N ILE A 82 -4.58 -9.55 -10.03
CA ILE A 82 -5.56 -10.18 -9.15
C ILE A 82 -6.46 -11.07 -9.99
N ARG A 83 -6.65 -12.31 -9.54
CA ARG A 83 -7.39 -13.33 -10.29
C ARG A 83 -8.72 -13.62 -9.59
N PHE A 84 -9.79 -13.64 -10.38
CA PHE A 84 -11.12 -14.06 -9.98
C PHE A 84 -11.53 -15.27 -10.80
N ASN A 85 -12.10 -16.29 -10.15
CA ASN A 85 -12.57 -17.50 -10.80
C ASN A 85 -13.89 -17.21 -11.53
N LYS A 86 -13.95 -17.46 -12.84
CA LYS A 86 -15.17 -17.23 -13.63
C LYS A 86 -16.33 -18.11 -13.20
N ASN A 87 -16.04 -19.33 -12.77
CA ASN A 87 -17.04 -20.35 -12.43
C ASN A 87 -17.81 -20.04 -11.14
N THR A 88 -17.45 -18.95 -10.46
CA THR A 88 -18.06 -18.52 -9.21
C THR A 88 -18.38 -17.03 -9.20
N PHE A 89 -18.18 -16.33 -10.32
CA PHE A 89 -18.31 -14.88 -10.35
C PHE A 89 -19.76 -14.43 -10.61
N ASP A 90 -20.59 -15.33 -11.13
CA ASP A 90 -22.01 -15.15 -11.39
C ASP A 90 -22.84 -14.84 -10.12
N VAL A 91 -22.38 -15.31 -8.97
CA VAL A 91 -23.04 -15.06 -7.66
C VAL A 91 -22.51 -13.81 -6.94
N VAL A 92 -21.61 -13.06 -7.55
CA VAL A 92 -20.97 -11.88 -6.94
C VAL A 92 -21.70 -10.62 -7.38
N HIS A 93 -22.18 -9.82 -6.44
CA HIS A 93 -22.81 -8.53 -6.71
C HIS A 93 -21.81 -7.38 -6.70
N ARG A 94 -20.81 -7.45 -5.81
CA ARG A 94 -19.81 -6.39 -5.59
C ARG A 94 -18.43 -6.98 -5.41
N VAL A 95 -17.42 -6.29 -5.93
CA VAL A 95 -16.03 -6.68 -5.77
C VAL A 95 -15.30 -5.64 -4.95
N VAL A 96 -14.63 -6.09 -3.90
CA VAL A 96 -13.71 -5.27 -3.13
C VAL A 96 -12.31 -5.85 -3.22
N VAL A 97 -11.37 -5.05 -3.69
CA VAL A 97 -9.94 -5.38 -3.71
C VAL A 97 -9.24 -4.45 -2.74
N LEU A 98 -8.51 -5.05 -1.80
CA LEU A 98 -7.71 -4.33 -0.82
C LEU A 98 -6.23 -4.58 -1.09
N ARG A 99 -5.41 -3.55 -0.91
CA ARG A 99 -3.96 -3.67 -0.84
C ARG A 99 -3.50 -3.33 0.58
N LEU A 100 -2.78 -4.26 1.21
CA LEU A 100 -2.03 -3.94 2.42
C LEU A 100 -0.63 -3.49 2.00
N ASN A 101 -0.33 -2.24 2.31
CA ASN A 101 1.00 -1.67 2.15
C ASN A 101 1.73 -1.81 3.48
N PHE A 102 2.97 -2.30 3.39
CA PHE A 102 3.89 -2.44 4.51
C PHE A 102 5.03 -1.48 4.22
N ASP A 103 4.92 -0.27 4.77
CA ASP A 103 6.03 0.68 4.80
C ASP A 103 6.82 0.47 6.11
N ASP A 104 8.04 1.00 6.21
CA ASP A 104 8.97 0.67 7.30
C ASP A 104 8.41 0.99 8.70
N ASP A 105 7.50 1.97 8.81
CA ASP A 105 6.93 2.43 10.09
C ASP A 105 5.42 2.17 10.25
N ASP A 106 4.68 1.87 9.18
CA ASP A 106 3.22 1.77 9.21
C ASP A 106 2.66 0.69 8.27
N ILE A 107 1.60 0.02 8.73
CA ILE A 107 0.76 -0.87 7.90
C ILE A 107 -0.49 -0.09 7.51
N SER A 108 -0.74 0.06 6.20
CA SER A 108 -1.94 0.72 5.69
C SER A 108 -2.78 -0.17 4.78
N ILE A 109 -4.09 0.02 4.81
CA ILE A 109 -5.06 -0.67 3.94
C ILE A 109 -5.55 0.34 2.90
N GLU A 110 -5.30 0.04 1.63
CA GLU A 110 -5.74 0.80 0.46
C GLU A 110 -6.87 0.05 -0.25
N GLU A 111 -7.98 0.73 -0.54
CA GLU A 111 -9.05 0.18 -1.38
C GLU A 111 -8.72 0.42 -2.86
N VAL A 112 -8.37 -0.66 -3.55
CA VAL A 112 -7.92 -0.62 -4.95
C VAL A 112 -9.08 -0.80 -5.93
N ALA A 113 -10.15 -1.44 -5.48
CA ALA A 113 -11.42 -1.50 -6.17
C ALA A 113 -12.52 -1.65 -5.12
N ASP A 114 -13.60 -0.89 -5.29
CA ASP A 114 -14.84 -1.09 -4.57
C ASP A 114 -15.98 -0.66 -5.51
N MET A 115 -16.56 -1.63 -6.22
CA MET A 115 -17.56 -1.38 -7.26
C MET A 115 -18.42 -2.62 -7.52
N SER A 116 -19.53 -2.42 -8.25
CA SER A 116 -20.39 -3.53 -8.67
C SER A 116 -19.63 -4.53 -9.54
N ALA A 117 -20.04 -5.80 -9.52
CA ALA A 117 -19.44 -6.83 -10.36
C ALA A 117 -19.59 -6.50 -11.86
N SER A 118 -20.71 -5.88 -12.26
CA SER A 118 -20.95 -5.42 -13.64
C SER A 118 -19.99 -4.32 -14.07
N ASP A 119 -19.64 -3.38 -13.19
CA ASP A 119 -18.67 -2.32 -13.49
C ASP A 119 -17.23 -2.82 -13.44
N PHE A 120 -16.97 -3.86 -12.64
CA PHE A 120 -15.65 -4.46 -12.48
C PHE A 120 -15.22 -5.30 -13.69
N LEU A 121 -16.13 -6.06 -14.29
CA LEU A 121 -15.83 -6.97 -15.40
C LEU A 121 -15.18 -6.27 -16.61
N PRO A 122 -15.65 -5.10 -17.09
CA PRO A 122 -15.00 -4.35 -18.17
C PRO A 122 -13.55 -3.94 -17.88
N LEU A 123 -13.14 -3.87 -16.61
CA LEU A 123 -11.77 -3.52 -16.22
C LEU A 123 -10.83 -4.74 -16.22
N CYS A 124 -11.38 -5.95 -16.34
CA CYS A 124 -10.62 -7.18 -16.31
C CYS A 124 -10.20 -7.63 -17.71
N ARG A 125 -9.01 -8.21 -17.80
CA ARG A 125 -8.65 -9.04 -18.95
C ARG A 125 -9.22 -10.44 -18.74
N GLU A 126 -9.77 -10.99 -19.79
CA GLU A 126 -10.27 -12.35 -19.78
C GLU A 126 -9.18 -13.36 -20.16
N ALA A 127 -9.03 -14.42 -19.38
CA ALA A 127 -8.18 -15.59 -19.67
C ALA A 127 -8.99 -16.88 -19.45
N GLU A 128 -8.43 -18.04 -19.80
CA GLU A 128 -9.12 -19.33 -19.62
C GLU A 128 -9.50 -19.55 -18.14
N GLY A 129 -10.81 -19.67 -17.87
CA GLY A 129 -11.37 -19.87 -16.53
C GLY A 129 -11.23 -18.72 -15.51
N VAL A 130 -10.56 -17.61 -15.87
CA VAL A 130 -10.19 -16.55 -14.90
C VAL A 130 -10.40 -15.14 -15.46
N TYR A 131 -10.93 -14.23 -14.64
CA TYR A 131 -10.84 -12.78 -14.85
C TYR A 131 -9.60 -12.22 -14.16
N ILE A 132 -8.79 -11.46 -14.89
CA ILE A 132 -7.55 -10.86 -14.39
C ILE A 132 -7.73 -9.35 -14.28
N TYR A 133 -7.79 -8.86 -13.05
CA TYR A 133 -7.80 -7.43 -12.75
C TYR A 133 -6.37 -6.95 -12.50
N SER A 134 -5.98 -5.88 -13.19
CA SER A 134 -4.71 -5.20 -12.99
C SER A 134 -4.99 -3.78 -12.53
N PRO A 135 -4.82 -3.48 -11.23
CA PRO A 135 -4.96 -2.14 -10.72
C PRO A 135 -4.11 -1.16 -11.52
N ARG A 136 -4.73 -0.14 -12.10
CA ARG A 136 -3.96 1.03 -12.55
C ARG A 136 -3.29 1.60 -11.30
N GLN A 137 -1.99 1.87 -11.33
CA GLN A 137 -1.34 2.62 -10.26
C GLN A 137 -1.90 4.05 -10.26
N GLN A 138 -3.09 4.24 -9.68
CA GLN A 138 -3.52 5.53 -9.23
C GLN A 138 -2.79 5.78 -7.92
N LYS A 139 -1.53 6.20 -7.99
CA LYS A 139 -1.05 7.06 -6.93
C LYS A 139 -2.02 8.24 -6.93
N ALA A 140 -2.74 8.45 -5.83
CA ALA A 140 -3.29 9.76 -5.55
C ALA A 140 -2.10 10.72 -5.46
N VAL A 141 -1.68 11.25 -6.61
CA VAL A 141 -0.66 12.29 -6.68
C VAL A 141 -1.42 13.55 -6.29
N VAL A 142 -1.41 13.89 -5.01
CA VAL A 142 -1.56 15.31 -4.66
C VAL A 142 -0.46 16.01 -5.45
N PRO A 143 -0.77 16.94 -6.36
CA PRO A 143 0.25 17.63 -7.13
C PRO A 143 1.30 18.20 -6.18
N ILE A 144 2.58 18.07 -6.50
CA ILE A 144 3.68 18.52 -5.63
C ILE A 144 3.51 20.01 -5.25
N GLY A 145 2.90 20.81 -6.14
CA GLY A 145 2.62 22.23 -5.88
C GLY A 145 1.62 22.49 -4.74
N ASP A 146 0.80 21.51 -4.36
CA ASP A 146 -0.19 21.62 -3.29
C ASP A 146 0.28 20.99 -1.98
N GLN A 147 1.48 20.38 -1.96
CA GLN A 147 2.04 19.72 -0.78
C GLN A 147 2.95 20.68 0.00
N LYS A 148 2.88 20.62 1.33
CA LYS A 148 3.78 21.41 2.18
C LYS A 148 5.17 20.77 2.24
N ALA A 149 6.22 21.58 2.03
CA ALA A 149 7.60 21.19 2.30
C ALA A 149 7.83 21.09 3.81
N VAL A 150 8.38 19.95 4.26
CA VAL A 150 8.67 19.66 5.67
C VAL A 150 10.17 19.70 5.98
N ARG A 151 11.02 19.29 5.04
CA ARG A 151 12.48 19.46 5.14
C ARG A 151 13.04 19.96 3.82
N GLU A 152 14.03 20.84 3.89
CA GLU A 152 14.67 21.43 2.73
C GLU A 152 16.14 21.72 3.04
N VAL A 153 17.03 21.24 2.18
CA VAL A 153 18.48 21.46 2.31
C VAL A 153 19.10 21.80 0.96
N SER A 154 20.24 22.49 1.01
CA SER A 154 21.02 22.83 -0.19
C SER A 154 22.45 22.30 -0.06
N TYR A 155 22.99 21.72 -1.13
CA TYR A 155 24.36 21.24 -1.18
C TYR A 155 24.95 21.42 -2.58
N GLY A 156 25.89 22.36 -2.70
CA GLY A 156 26.47 22.75 -4.00
C GLY A 156 25.38 23.28 -4.95
N PRO A 157 25.29 22.78 -6.21
CA PRO A 157 24.26 23.21 -7.15
C PRO A 157 22.89 22.59 -6.88
N TYR A 158 22.75 21.77 -5.84
CA TYR A 158 21.55 20.99 -5.60
C TYR A 158 20.73 21.51 -4.43
N ARG A 159 19.42 21.41 -4.56
CA ARG A 159 18.43 21.62 -3.50
C ARG A 159 17.56 20.38 -3.39
N VAL A 160 17.41 19.84 -2.18
CA VAL A 160 16.62 18.63 -1.91
C VAL A 160 15.48 18.99 -0.98
N ILE A 161 14.25 18.71 -1.42
CA ILE A 161 13.02 19.04 -0.70
C ILE A 161 12.29 17.74 -0.40
N GLU A 162 11.90 17.56 0.86
CA GLU A 162 10.95 16.54 1.29
C GLU A 162 9.61 17.19 1.62
N TYR A 163 8.55 16.65 1.02
CA TYR A 163 7.17 17.05 1.26
C TYR A 163 6.52 16.19 2.32
N GLU A 164 5.41 16.66 2.88
CA GLU A 164 4.64 15.95 3.93
C GLU A 164 4.20 14.53 3.53
N SER A 165 4.09 14.23 2.23
CA SER A 165 3.82 12.86 1.73
C SER A 165 5.05 11.94 1.70
N GLY A 166 6.20 12.41 2.19
CA GLY A 166 7.52 11.78 2.02
C GLY A 166 8.04 11.83 0.58
N THR A 167 7.39 12.57 -0.32
CA THR A 167 7.89 12.75 -1.70
C THR A 167 9.16 13.58 -1.67
N ILE A 168 10.17 13.16 -2.45
CA ILE A 168 11.45 13.86 -2.57
C ILE A 168 11.53 14.53 -3.94
N GLN A 169 11.80 15.84 -3.94
CA GLN A 169 12.18 16.61 -5.11
C GLN A 169 13.66 17.00 -5.00
N VAL A 170 14.35 16.95 -6.14
CA VAL A 170 15.71 17.47 -6.26
C VAL A 170 15.69 18.51 -7.35
N GLU A 171 16.24 19.68 -7.06
CA GLU A 171 16.50 20.74 -8.03
C GLU A 171 18.02 20.83 -8.22
N LYS A 172 18.45 21.05 -9.45
CA LYS A 172 19.84 21.35 -9.80
C LYS A 172 19.86 22.71 -10.48
N GLU A 173 20.61 23.66 -9.93
CA GLU A 173 20.69 25.04 -10.42
C GLU A 173 19.30 25.72 -10.53
N GLY A 174 18.42 25.42 -9.56
CA GLY A 174 17.05 25.94 -9.54
C GLY A 174 16.08 25.26 -10.52
N VAL A 175 16.52 24.22 -11.24
CA VAL A 175 15.67 23.45 -12.17
C VAL A 175 15.29 22.10 -11.54
N PRO A 176 14.00 21.81 -11.36
CA PRO A 176 13.55 20.51 -10.88
C PRO A 176 14.02 19.36 -11.77
N ALA A 177 14.67 18.37 -11.18
CA ALA A 177 15.13 17.19 -11.87
C ALA A 177 13.93 16.37 -12.35
N ARG A 178 13.86 16.12 -13.67
CA ARG A 178 12.80 15.30 -14.28
C ARG A 178 12.76 13.87 -13.72
N ILE A 179 13.89 13.35 -13.23
CA ILE A 179 14.00 12.05 -12.56
C ILE A 179 14.85 12.24 -11.29
N THR A 180 14.23 12.09 -10.12
CA THR A 180 14.87 12.37 -8.81
C THR A 180 15.98 11.38 -8.45
N LYS A 181 15.80 10.08 -8.74
CA LYS A 181 16.67 9.01 -8.22
C LYS A 181 18.13 9.06 -8.73
N PRO A 182 18.42 9.36 -10.02
CA PRO A 182 19.79 9.57 -10.50
C PRO A 182 20.48 10.74 -9.80
N ALA A 183 19.81 11.90 -9.70
CA ALA A 183 20.37 13.08 -9.03
C ALA A 183 20.67 12.81 -7.54
N LEU A 184 19.75 12.13 -6.84
CA LEU A 184 19.98 11.70 -5.45
C LEU A 184 21.16 10.72 -5.31
N ARG A 185 21.41 9.85 -6.29
CA ARG A 185 22.55 8.93 -6.24
C ARG A 185 23.87 9.64 -6.41
N GLU A 186 23.93 10.62 -7.30
CA GLU A 186 25.11 11.49 -7.44
C GLU A 186 25.39 12.21 -6.12
N LEU A 187 24.35 12.79 -5.51
CA LEU A 187 24.45 13.47 -4.22
C LEU A 187 24.88 12.55 -3.09
N ALA A 188 24.22 11.41 -2.95
CA ALA A 188 24.54 10.41 -1.93
C ALA A 188 25.98 9.93 -2.06
N THR A 189 26.45 9.71 -3.29
CA THR A 189 27.84 9.31 -3.56
C THR A 189 28.82 10.41 -3.15
N SER A 190 28.50 11.67 -3.44
CA SER A 190 29.34 12.82 -3.05
C SER A 190 29.41 13.04 -1.53
N LEU A 191 28.35 12.67 -0.80
CA LEU A 191 28.25 12.79 0.66
C LEU A 191 28.70 11.53 1.41
N GLY A 192 29.09 10.46 0.71
CA GLY A 192 29.42 9.17 1.33
C GLY A 192 28.22 8.41 1.91
N VAL A 193 26.99 8.78 1.53
CA VAL A 193 25.76 8.11 1.95
C VAL A 193 25.60 6.80 1.17
N SER A 194 25.47 5.69 1.88
CA SER A 194 25.27 4.36 1.27
C SER A 194 24.04 4.32 0.35
N LEU A 195 24.15 3.63 -0.79
CA LEU A 195 23.00 3.36 -1.66
C LEU A 195 22.16 2.16 -1.18
N LEU A 196 22.67 1.44 -0.19
CA LEU A 196 22.04 0.27 0.41
C LEU A 196 21.50 0.61 1.80
N ASN A 197 20.39 0.00 2.17
CA ASN A 197 19.84 0.06 3.52
C ASN A 197 20.54 -0.96 4.44
N ASN A 198 20.13 -1.00 5.71
CA ASN A 198 20.72 -1.88 6.73
C ASN A 198 20.52 -3.38 6.45
N THR A 199 19.59 -3.74 5.56
CA THR A 199 19.35 -5.12 5.11
C THR A 199 20.07 -5.46 3.80
N GLY A 200 20.94 -4.57 3.30
CA GLY A 200 21.71 -4.77 2.06
C GLY A 200 20.94 -4.52 0.75
N ASN A 201 19.69 -4.05 0.82
CA ASN A 201 18.85 -3.74 -0.35
C ASN A 201 19.04 -2.30 -0.81
N LYS A 202 18.83 -2.03 -2.10
CA LYS A 202 18.95 -0.66 -2.67
C LYS A 202 17.88 0.25 -2.08
N ARG A 203 18.28 1.39 -1.49
CA ARG A 203 17.37 2.43 -0.99
C ARG A 203 16.40 2.90 -2.10
N ASN A 204 15.13 3.07 -1.72
CA ASN A 204 14.15 3.72 -2.58
C ASN A 204 14.38 5.25 -2.60
N THR A 205 13.65 6.00 -3.43
CA THR A 205 13.88 7.45 -3.59
C THR A 205 13.63 8.22 -2.28
N ARG A 206 12.65 7.79 -1.47
CA ARG A 206 12.31 8.44 -0.19
C ARG A 206 13.38 8.19 0.86
N GLN A 207 13.73 6.92 1.07
CA GLN A 207 14.79 6.51 1.98
C GLN A 207 16.12 7.18 1.63
N LEU A 208 16.50 7.16 0.34
CA LEU A 208 17.74 7.80 -0.10
C LEU A 208 17.69 9.32 0.07
N GLY A 209 16.55 9.96 -0.19
CA GLY A 209 16.37 11.40 -0.01
C GLY A 209 16.45 11.82 1.46
N SER A 210 15.77 11.11 2.35
CA SER A 210 15.80 11.37 3.80
C SER A 210 17.22 11.26 4.36
N GLU A 211 17.97 10.23 3.97
CA GLU A 211 19.36 10.03 4.40
C GLU A 211 20.31 11.12 3.87
N VAL A 212 20.10 11.55 2.62
CA VAL A 212 20.85 12.67 2.04
C VAL A 212 20.54 13.98 2.78
N ILE A 213 19.28 14.24 3.10
CA ILE A 213 18.86 15.42 3.86
C ILE A 213 19.54 15.43 5.23
N SER A 214 19.42 14.34 5.99
CA SER A 214 20.04 14.20 7.31
C SER A 214 21.56 14.37 7.25
N ALA A 215 22.22 13.85 6.22
CA ALA A 215 23.66 14.00 6.05
C ALA A 215 24.07 15.46 5.82
N ILE A 216 23.30 16.24 5.06
CA ILE A 216 23.57 17.66 4.82
C ILE A 216 23.33 18.47 6.10
N GLU A 217 22.20 18.23 6.80
CA GLU A 217 21.90 18.90 8.07
C GLU A 217 22.99 18.65 9.13
N ALA A 218 23.57 17.45 9.14
CA ALA A 218 24.68 17.10 10.04
C ALA A 218 25.98 17.85 9.71
N LEU A 219 26.21 18.23 8.45
CA LEU A 219 27.34 19.06 8.04
C LEU A 219 27.14 20.54 8.42
N GLU A 220 25.89 20.99 8.53
CA GLU A 220 25.55 22.39 8.86
C GLU A 220 25.48 22.68 10.37
N LYS A 221 25.32 21.66 11.22
CA LYS A 221 25.38 21.82 12.68
C LYS A 221 26.83 21.77 13.16
N PRO A 222 27.42 22.88 13.65
CA PRO A 222 28.74 22.81 14.29
C PRO A 222 28.64 21.92 15.53
N HIS A 223 29.65 21.06 15.72
CA HIS A 223 29.88 20.38 16.99
C HIS A 223 30.12 21.44 18.08
N ASP A 224 29.17 21.63 18.99
CA ASP A 224 29.41 22.22 20.31
C ASP A 224 30.15 21.22 21.21
#